data_AF-A0A2T2U8N1-F1
#
_entry.id   AF-A0A2T2U8N1-F1
#
_cell.length_a   1.000
_cell.length_b   1.000
_cell.length_c   1.000
_cell.angle_alpha   90.00
_cell.angle_beta   90.00
_cell.angle_gamma   90.00
#
_symmetry.space_group_name_H-M   'P 1'
#
loop_
_entity.id
_entity.type
_entity.pdbx_description
1 polymer ?
#
loop_
_entity_poly.entity_id
_entity_poly.type
_entity_poly.pdbx_seq_one_letter_code
_entity_poly.pdbx_strand_id
1 'polypeptide(L)'
;MLTLVVVLAGPACAYGQVSKEREDTKKRLDQLREQIAEGEERLAKIRKREKASLRKLENLDRKITVRKELISNYRMRRRQLSAKLDSIQQSSAQLERRVDELRSEYKKRAVHAYRHGRLHDLALILSARSINQMLVRVRYLHRFAEQREGQLNELHTATRDLEQRRQRLRRTQDKLDSLIAETQAQRQNLTDLQEDRQQVVSSLRAQEETLKPKLEKKRKSASELEKRMRELVAAERKRAAGDAASRERFKECRTAK
;
A
#
# COMPACT_ATOMS: atom_id res chain seq x y z
N MET A 1 -30.15 53.14 88.96
CA MET A 1 -28.70 52.85 88.88
C MET A 1 -28.52 51.57 88.09
N LEU A 2 -27.86 51.68 86.93
CA LEU A 2 -27.72 50.67 85.88
C LEU A 2 -27.09 49.36 86.37
N THR A 3 -27.61 48.23 85.89
CA THR A 3 -26.82 47.00 85.73
C THR A 3 -26.96 46.49 84.30
N LEU A 4 -25.82 46.53 83.60
CA LEU A 4 -25.59 46.16 82.21
C LEU A 4 -25.40 44.63 82.13
N VAL A 5 -26.35 43.90 81.57
CA VAL A 5 -26.22 42.46 81.31
C VAL A 5 -25.56 42.26 79.94
N VAL A 6 -24.26 41.98 79.95
CA VAL A 6 -23.50 41.56 78.78
C VAL A 6 -23.72 40.06 78.57
N VAL A 7 -24.52 39.72 77.57
CA VAL A 7 -24.69 38.34 77.09
C VAL A 7 -23.47 37.96 76.26
N LEU A 8 -22.56 37.18 76.86
CA LEU A 8 -21.46 36.52 76.16
C LEU A 8 -22.03 35.36 75.30
N ALA A 9 -22.26 35.62 74.01
CA ALA A 9 -22.49 34.58 73.02
C ALA A 9 -21.15 33.93 72.64
N GLY A 10 -20.91 32.72 73.14
CA GLY A 10 -19.69 31.96 72.86
C GLY A 10 -19.60 31.46 71.41
N PRO A 11 -18.39 31.40 70.82
CA PRO A 11 -18.17 31.01 69.43
C PRO A 11 -18.22 29.48 69.26
N ALA A 12 -19.40 28.90 69.05
CA ALA A 12 -19.57 27.45 68.84
C ALA A 12 -19.59 26.99 67.36
N CYS A 13 -19.48 27.90 66.38
CA CYS A 13 -19.74 27.55 64.97
C CYS A 13 -18.53 27.10 64.12
N ALA A 14 -17.31 27.05 64.65
CA ALA A 14 -16.12 26.69 63.85
C ALA A 14 -15.89 25.17 63.65
N TYR A 15 -16.58 24.31 64.41
CA TYR A 15 -16.37 22.84 64.38
C TYR A 15 -16.95 22.16 63.14
N GLY A 16 -18.02 22.71 62.55
CA GLY A 16 -18.73 22.09 61.42
C GLY A 16 -18.20 22.45 60.03
N GLN A 17 -17.36 23.48 59.91
CA GLN A 17 -16.86 23.94 58.59
C GLN A 17 -15.69 23.09 58.09
N VAL A 18 -14.72 22.75 58.95
CA VAL A 18 -13.53 21.95 58.57
C VAL A 18 -13.88 20.48 58.32
N SER A 19 -14.81 19.91 59.11
CA SER A 19 -15.23 18.52 58.94
C SER A 19 -15.99 18.29 57.63
N LYS A 20 -16.86 19.24 57.24
CA LYS A 20 -17.55 19.23 55.94
C LYS A 20 -16.57 19.38 54.77
N GLU A 21 -15.62 20.32 54.88
CA GLU A 21 -14.60 20.54 53.83
C GLU A 21 -13.70 19.30 53.64
N ARG A 22 -13.36 18.61 54.73
CA ARG A 22 -12.63 17.34 54.68
C ARG A 22 -13.43 16.23 54.01
N GLU A 23 -14.71 16.10 54.34
CA GLU A 23 -15.58 15.07 53.77
C GLU A 23 -15.81 15.29 52.26
N ASP A 24 -16.01 16.54 51.84
CA ASP A 24 -16.15 16.91 50.43
C ASP A 24 -14.85 16.70 49.64
N THR A 25 -13.70 17.05 50.25
CA THR A 25 -12.37 16.81 49.67
C THR A 25 -12.11 15.31 49.51
N LYS A 26 -12.51 14.50 50.49
CA LYS A 26 -12.41 13.04 50.44
C LYS A 26 -13.30 12.45 49.34
N LYS A 27 -14.56 12.85 49.25
CA LYS A 27 -15.49 12.42 48.18
C LYS A 27 -14.94 12.75 46.79
N ARG A 28 -14.44 13.97 46.60
CA ARG A 28 -13.82 14.41 45.33
C ARG A 28 -12.57 13.60 44.99
N LEU A 29 -11.74 13.28 45.99
CA LEU A 29 -10.55 12.45 45.82
C LEU A 29 -10.91 11.01 45.42
N ASP A 30 -11.91 10.41 46.08
CA ASP A 30 -12.37 9.06 45.79
C ASP A 30 -12.97 8.97 44.37
N GLN A 31 -13.79 9.96 43.98
CA GLN A 31 -14.28 10.09 42.59
C GLN A 31 -13.14 10.25 41.58
N LEU A 32 -12.09 11.04 41.91
CA LEU A 32 -10.95 11.20 41.02
C LEU A 32 -10.16 9.89 40.87
N ARG A 33 -10.01 9.12 41.95
CA ARG A 33 -9.34 7.82 41.95
C ARG A 33 -10.08 6.80 41.09
N GLU A 34 -11.40 6.75 41.19
CA GLU A 34 -12.24 5.90 40.34
C GLU A 34 -12.09 6.30 38.86
N GLN A 35 -12.16 7.59 38.55
CA GLN A 35 -11.94 8.09 37.18
C GLN A 35 -10.51 7.83 36.65
N ILE A 36 -9.51 7.81 37.52
CA ILE A 36 -8.13 7.44 37.15
C ILE A 36 -8.05 5.93 36.88
N ALA A 37 -8.63 5.09 37.75
CA ALA A 37 -8.63 3.63 37.59
C ALA A 37 -9.33 3.19 36.30
N GLU A 38 -10.52 3.74 36.02
CA GLU A 38 -11.20 3.53 34.73
C GLU A 38 -10.34 4.03 33.56
N GLY A 39 -9.69 5.17 33.70
CA GLY A 39 -8.80 5.73 32.70
C GLY A 39 -7.59 4.83 32.42
N GLU A 40 -7.01 4.23 33.46
CA GLU A 40 -5.89 3.29 33.36
C GLU A 40 -6.30 1.95 32.74
N GLU A 41 -7.47 1.42 33.08
CA GLU A 41 -8.01 0.22 32.44
C GLU A 41 -8.27 0.47 30.94
N ARG A 42 -8.88 1.63 30.61
CA ARG A 42 -9.06 2.08 29.22
C ARG A 42 -7.71 2.23 28.51
N LEU A 43 -6.70 2.82 29.16
CA LEU A 43 -5.35 2.96 28.60
C LEU A 43 -4.68 1.59 28.36
N ALA A 44 -4.86 0.63 29.27
CA ALA A 44 -4.33 -0.72 29.11
C ALA A 44 -4.99 -1.46 27.93
N LYS A 45 -6.31 -1.31 27.75
CA LYS A 45 -7.05 -1.81 26.59
C LYS A 45 -6.56 -1.16 25.29
N ILE A 46 -6.29 0.15 25.30
CA ILE A 46 -5.75 0.89 24.15
C ILE A 46 -4.34 0.43 23.80
N ARG A 47 -3.43 0.30 24.77
CA ARG A 47 -2.07 -0.24 24.55
C ARG A 47 -2.07 -1.65 23.95
N LYS A 48 -3.01 -2.51 24.35
CA LYS A 48 -3.18 -3.84 23.73
C LYS A 48 -3.62 -3.72 22.26
N ARG A 49 -4.55 -2.80 21.96
CA ARG A 49 -4.98 -2.50 20.59
C ARG A 49 -3.85 -1.88 19.76
N GLU A 50 -3.06 -0.98 20.32
CA GLU A 50 -1.87 -0.39 19.67
C GLU A 50 -0.87 -1.48 19.27
N LYS A 51 -0.56 -2.44 20.16
CA LYS A 51 0.31 -3.58 19.82
C LYS A 51 -0.25 -4.41 18.65
N ALA A 52 -1.55 -4.67 18.62
CA ALA A 52 -2.19 -5.36 17.50
C ALA A 52 -2.13 -4.53 16.20
N SER A 53 -2.35 -3.22 16.30
CA SER A 53 -2.25 -2.29 15.18
C SER A 53 -0.82 -2.13 14.65
N LEU A 54 0.20 -2.20 15.51
CA LEU A 54 1.61 -2.21 15.08
C LEU A 54 1.93 -3.46 14.27
N ARG A 55 1.48 -4.64 14.72
CA ARG A 55 1.60 -5.88 13.92
C ARG A 55 0.85 -5.78 12.59
N LYS A 56 -0.34 -5.16 12.59
CA LYS A 56 -1.09 -4.88 11.35
C LYS A 56 -0.29 -3.96 10.42
N LEU A 57 0.34 -2.92 10.96
CA LEU A 57 1.16 -1.98 10.21
C LEU A 57 2.39 -2.65 9.58
N GLU A 58 3.12 -3.45 10.36
CA GLU A 58 4.25 -4.25 9.84
C GLU A 58 3.83 -5.17 8.69
N ASN A 59 2.67 -5.83 8.83
CA ASN A 59 2.14 -6.69 7.78
C ASN A 59 1.72 -5.88 6.53
N LEU A 60 1.12 -4.71 6.70
CA LEU A 60 0.79 -3.81 5.59
C LEU A 60 2.05 -3.32 4.89
N ASP A 61 3.08 -2.91 5.64
CA ASP A 61 4.36 -2.45 5.09
C ASP A 61 5.05 -3.57 4.29
N ARG A 62 5.06 -4.81 4.82
CA ARG A 62 5.57 -5.98 4.07
C ARG A 62 4.80 -6.20 2.76
N LYS A 63 3.47 -6.17 2.81
CA LYS A 63 2.62 -6.32 1.62
C LYS A 63 2.86 -5.21 0.59
N ILE A 64 3.02 -3.97 1.04
CA ILE A 64 3.32 -2.80 0.20
C ILE A 64 4.68 -2.99 -0.49
N THR A 65 5.72 -3.40 0.24
CA THR A 65 7.06 -3.63 -0.32
C THR A 65 7.04 -4.72 -1.39
N VAL A 66 6.46 -5.88 -1.08
CA VAL A 66 6.36 -7.00 -2.04
C VAL A 66 5.57 -6.59 -3.29
N ARG A 67 4.49 -5.81 -3.14
CA ARG A 67 3.73 -5.33 -4.30
C ARG A 67 4.49 -4.29 -5.13
N LYS A 68 5.27 -3.40 -4.51
CA LYS A 68 6.12 -2.45 -5.22
C LYS A 68 7.18 -3.18 -6.06
N GLU A 69 7.80 -4.22 -5.49
CA GLU A 69 8.74 -5.09 -6.22
C GLU A 69 8.06 -5.80 -7.39
N LEU A 70 6.88 -6.39 -7.16
CA LEU A 70 6.10 -7.05 -8.22
C LEU A 70 5.77 -6.08 -9.37
N ILE A 71 5.30 -4.88 -9.06
CA ILE A 71 5.02 -3.83 -10.06
C ILE A 71 6.30 -3.43 -10.81
N SER A 72 7.44 -3.36 -10.13
CA SER A 72 8.74 -3.08 -10.76
C SER A 72 9.13 -4.18 -11.75
N ASN A 73 8.99 -5.44 -11.34
CA ASN A 73 9.24 -6.61 -12.18
C ASN A 73 8.32 -6.63 -13.41
N TYR A 74 7.04 -6.31 -13.23
CA TYR A 74 6.09 -6.21 -14.34
C TYR A 74 6.46 -5.09 -15.31
N ARG A 75 6.90 -3.93 -14.83
CA ARG A 75 7.40 -2.83 -15.68
C ARG A 75 8.63 -3.25 -16.48
N MET A 76 9.56 -3.98 -15.87
CA MET A 76 10.73 -4.52 -16.57
C MET A 76 10.30 -5.52 -17.65
N ARG A 77 9.43 -6.46 -17.29
CA ARG A 77 8.91 -7.46 -18.23
C ARG A 77 8.16 -6.82 -19.40
N ARG A 78 7.39 -5.76 -19.15
CA ARG A 78 6.69 -4.98 -20.17
C ARG A 78 7.67 -4.33 -21.16
N ARG A 79 8.76 -3.73 -20.65
CA ARG A 79 9.82 -3.16 -21.51
C ARG A 79 10.47 -4.24 -22.38
N GLN A 80 10.77 -5.41 -21.81
CA GLN A 80 11.33 -6.53 -22.56
C GLN A 80 10.37 -7.04 -23.65
N LEU A 81 9.07 -7.16 -23.33
CA LEU A 81 8.06 -7.59 -24.30
C LEU A 81 7.86 -6.55 -25.41
N SER A 82 7.86 -5.26 -25.08
CA SER A 82 7.78 -4.17 -26.07
C SER A 82 8.95 -4.23 -27.03
N ALA A 83 10.19 -4.29 -26.53
CA ALA A 83 11.37 -4.38 -27.38
C ALA A 83 11.36 -5.63 -28.28
N LYS A 84 10.88 -6.76 -27.75
CA LYS A 84 10.70 -7.99 -28.53
C LYS A 84 9.65 -7.83 -29.62
N LEU A 85 8.55 -7.15 -29.31
CA LEU A 85 7.47 -6.87 -30.25
C LEU A 85 7.97 -5.97 -31.37
N ASP A 86 8.69 -4.91 -31.06
CA ASP A 86 9.30 -3.99 -32.04
C ASP A 86 10.26 -4.74 -32.97
N SER A 87 11.10 -5.61 -32.42
CA SER A 87 12.01 -6.47 -33.20
C SER A 87 11.24 -7.43 -34.13
N ILE A 88 10.16 -8.05 -33.64
CA ILE A 88 9.33 -8.92 -34.47
C ILE A 88 8.65 -8.11 -35.57
N GLN A 89 8.12 -6.91 -35.29
CA GLN A 89 7.50 -6.05 -36.28
C GLN A 89 8.47 -5.64 -37.39
N GLN A 90 9.67 -5.18 -37.02
CA GLN A 90 10.70 -4.81 -37.99
C GLN A 90 11.08 -5.99 -38.90
N SER A 91 11.33 -7.16 -38.30
CA SER A 91 11.67 -8.36 -39.07
C SER A 91 10.50 -8.87 -39.93
N SER A 92 9.26 -8.68 -39.48
CA SER A 92 8.07 -9.05 -40.26
C SER A 92 7.89 -8.11 -41.45
N ALA A 93 8.06 -6.80 -41.26
CA ALA A 93 7.99 -5.82 -42.34
C ALA A 93 9.07 -6.05 -43.41
N GLN A 94 10.28 -6.44 -43.00
CA GLN A 94 11.34 -6.83 -43.94
C GLN A 94 10.96 -8.08 -44.75
N LEU A 95 10.43 -9.11 -44.09
CA LEU A 95 10.00 -10.34 -44.76
C LEU A 95 8.78 -10.11 -45.67
N GLU A 96 7.85 -9.24 -45.28
CA GLU A 96 6.71 -8.82 -46.12
C GLU A 96 7.18 -8.22 -47.43
N ARG A 97 8.11 -7.26 -47.38
CA ARG A 97 8.71 -6.67 -48.59
C ARG A 97 9.37 -7.74 -49.47
N ARG A 98 10.12 -8.66 -48.87
CA ARG A 98 10.77 -9.75 -49.62
C ARG A 98 9.74 -10.67 -50.29
N VAL A 99 8.66 -11.02 -49.59
CA VAL A 99 7.56 -11.83 -50.16
C VAL A 99 6.90 -11.08 -51.32
N ASP A 100 6.65 -9.78 -51.18
CA ASP A 100 6.03 -8.97 -52.24
C ASP A 100 6.92 -8.83 -53.47
N GLU A 101 8.24 -8.68 -53.28
CA GLU A 101 9.24 -8.73 -54.35
C GLU A 101 9.21 -10.08 -55.09
N LEU A 102 9.31 -11.20 -54.35
CA LEU A 102 9.27 -12.55 -54.93
C LEU A 102 7.96 -12.81 -55.68
N ARG A 103 6.82 -12.37 -55.13
CA ARG A 103 5.50 -12.47 -55.79
C ARG A 103 5.46 -11.66 -57.08
N SER A 104 5.98 -10.43 -57.07
CA SER A 104 6.01 -9.55 -58.24
C SER A 104 6.89 -10.13 -59.36
N GLU A 105 8.09 -10.61 -59.01
CA GLU A 105 8.98 -11.28 -59.95
C GLU A 105 8.36 -12.55 -60.54
N TYR A 106 7.79 -13.39 -59.68
CA TYR A 106 7.14 -14.62 -60.13
C TYR A 106 5.93 -14.33 -61.03
N LYS A 107 5.11 -13.32 -60.69
CA LYS A 107 3.99 -12.88 -61.52
C LYS A 107 4.45 -12.46 -62.92
N LYS A 108 5.54 -11.67 -63.03
CA LYS A 108 6.11 -11.28 -64.33
C LYS A 108 6.52 -12.50 -65.15
N ARG A 109 7.22 -13.46 -64.54
CA ARG A 109 7.64 -14.71 -65.20
C ARG A 109 6.46 -15.58 -65.63
N ALA A 110 5.45 -15.71 -64.77
CA ALA A 110 4.24 -16.48 -65.06
C ALA A 110 3.46 -15.88 -66.23
N VAL A 111 3.29 -14.55 -66.28
CA VAL A 111 2.64 -13.85 -67.41
C VAL A 111 3.45 -14.05 -68.70
N HIS A 112 4.78 -13.95 -68.64
CA HIS A 112 5.63 -14.20 -69.80
C HIS A 112 5.51 -15.65 -70.30
N ALA A 113 5.55 -16.62 -69.39
CA ALA A 113 5.39 -18.03 -69.72
C ALA A 113 4.00 -18.34 -70.30
N TYR A 114 2.95 -17.69 -69.82
CA TYR A 114 1.61 -17.82 -70.40
C TYR A 114 1.55 -17.28 -71.83
N ARG A 115 2.16 -16.11 -72.09
CA ARG A 115 2.17 -15.48 -73.42
C ARG A 115 3.03 -16.22 -74.44
N HIS A 116 4.12 -16.87 -74.02
CA HIS A 116 5.13 -17.40 -74.93
C HIS A 116 5.50 -18.87 -74.74
N GLY A 117 5.07 -19.58 -73.69
CA GLY A 117 5.76 -20.78 -73.18
C GLY A 117 5.83 -22.03 -74.07
N ARG A 118 4.72 -22.75 -74.26
CA ARG A 118 4.80 -24.16 -74.72
C ARG A 118 5.25 -24.31 -76.18
N LEU A 119 4.81 -23.42 -77.06
CA LEU A 119 5.20 -23.45 -78.48
C LEU A 119 6.63 -22.95 -78.68
N HIS A 120 7.09 -22.00 -77.86
CA HIS A 120 8.43 -21.43 -77.97
C HIS A 120 9.52 -22.38 -77.49
N ASP A 121 9.29 -23.13 -76.40
CA ASP A 121 10.27 -24.10 -75.90
C ASP A 121 10.51 -25.24 -76.91
N LEU A 122 9.44 -25.74 -77.55
CA LEU A 122 9.52 -26.72 -78.63
C LEU A 122 10.19 -26.14 -79.89
N ALA A 123 9.81 -24.92 -80.30
CA ALA A 123 10.45 -24.24 -81.42
C ALA A 123 11.95 -23.96 -81.17
N LEU A 124 12.34 -23.68 -79.92
CA LEU A 124 13.73 -23.48 -79.52
C LEU A 124 14.54 -24.77 -79.70
N ILE A 125 14.00 -25.93 -79.30
CA ILE A 125 14.69 -27.21 -79.47
C ILE A 125 14.79 -27.59 -80.96
N LEU A 126 13.67 -27.47 -81.69
CA LEU A 126 13.56 -27.91 -83.09
C LEU A 126 14.29 -27.01 -84.10
N SER A 127 14.57 -25.75 -83.76
CA SER A 127 15.34 -24.81 -84.60
C SER A 127 16.86 -24.94 -84.46
N ALA A 128 17.37 -25.99 -83.81
CA ALA A 128 18.81 -26.18 -83.59
C ALA A 128 19.51 -26.62 -84.90
N ARG A 129 20.69 -26.05 -85.20
CA ARG A 129 21.45 -26.37 -86.42
C ARG A 129 22.26 -27.67 -86.31
N SER A 130 22.38 -28.23 -85.11
CA SER A 130 23.09 -29.49 -84.85
C SER A 130 22.58 -30.17 -83.58
N ILE A 131 22.83 -31.47 -83.45
CA ILE A 131 22.48 -32.27 -82.27
C ILE A 131 23.14 -31.69 -81.00
N ASN A 132 24.41 -31.25 -81.10
CA ASN A 132 25.11 -30.61 -79.98
C ASN A 132 24.41 -29.33 -79.51
N GLN A 133 23.94 -28.49 -80.44
CA GLN A 133 23.17 -27.28 -80.09
C GLN A 133 21.83 -27.63 -79.43
N MET A 134 21.15 -28.66 -79.91
CA MET A 134 19.91 -29.15 -79.33
C MET A 134 20.12 -29.62 -77.88
N LEU A 135 21.14 -30.44 -77.63
CA LEU A 135 21.48 -30.94 -76.28
C LEU A 135 21.78 -29.81 -75.30
N VAL A 136 22.49 -28.78 -75.74
CA VAL A 136 22.76 -27.58 -74.93
C VAL A 136 21.46 -26.84 -74.60
N ARG A 137 20.57 -26.62 -75.58
CA ARG A 137 19.27 -25.95 -75.37
C ARG A 137 18.36 -26.73 -74.41
N VAL A 138 18.31 -28.06 -74.52
CA VAL A 138 17.58 -28.92 -73.56
C VAL A 138 18.13 -28.76 -72.14
N ARG A 139 19.46 -28.76 -71.97
CA ARG A 139 20.09 -28.53 -70.66
C ARG A 139 19.77 -27.16 -70.08
N TYR A 140 19.69 -26.11 -70.92
CA TYR A 140 19.26 -24.78 -70.47
C TYR A 140 17.80 -24.77 -70.01
N LEU A 141 16.89 -25.40 -70.76
CA LEU A 141 15.48 -25.50 -70.37
C LEU A 141 15.30 -26.27 -69.06
N HIS A 142 16.09 -27.33 -68.83
CA HIS A 142 16.12 -28.05 -67.56
C HIS A 142 16.54 -27.15 -66.40
N ARG A 143 17.68 -26.45 -66.52
CA ARG A 143 18.14 -25.49 -65.51
C ARG A 143 17.13 -24.38 -65.23
N PHE A 144 16.44 -23.92 -66.27
CA PHE A 144 15.39 -22.93 -66.14
C PHE A 144 14.16 -23.45 -65.38
N ALA A 145 13.78 -24.72 -65.60
CA ALA A 145 12.72 -25.39 -64.84
C ALA A 145 13.12 -25.54 -63.35
N GLU A 146 14.33 -26.00 -63.07
CA GLU A 146 14.87 -26.11 -61.71
C GLU A 146 14.89 -24.76 -60.99
N GLN A 147 15.33 -23.69 -61.65
CA GLN A 147 15.33 -22.35 -61.08
C GLN A 147 13.90 -21.88 -60.76
N ARG A 148 12.92 -22.20 -61.61
CA ARG A 148 11.52 -21.82 -61.42
C ARG A 148 10.90 -22.53 -60.21
N GLU A 149 11.18 -23.82 -60.06
CA GLU A 149 10.78 -24.59 -58.89
C GLU A 149 11.42 -24.05 -57.61
N GLY A 150 12.72 -23.75 -57.66
CA GLY A 150 13.45 -23.12 -56.56
C GLY A 150 12.82 -21.81 -56.09
N GLN A 151 12.42 -20.93 -57.01
CA GLN A 151 11.74 -19.67 -56.67
C GLN A 151 10.35 -19.85 -56.06
N LEU A 152 9.59 -20.82 -56.54
CA LEU A 152 8.29 -21.16 -55.94
C LEU A 152 8.47 -21.67 -54.51
N ASN A 153 9.45 -22.53 -54.29
CA ASN A 153 9.79 -23.03 -52.97
C ASN A 153 10.25 -21.89 -52.05
N GLU A 154 11.13 -20.99 -52.51
CA GLU A 154 11.55 -19.81 -51.76
C GLU A 154 10.33 -18.95 -51.37
N LEU A 155 9.44 -18.64 -52.32
CA LEU A 155 8.24 -17.86 -52.06
C LEU A 155 7.31 -18.55 -51.04
N HIS A 156 7.14 -19.88 -51.15
CA HIS A 156 6.29 -20.63 -50.23
C HIS A 156 6.86 -20.66 -48.82
N THR A 157 8.18 -20.87 -48.69
CA THR A 157 8.88 -20.81 -47.39
C THR A 157 8.80 -19.43 -46.77
N ALA A 158 9.07 -18.36 -47.53
CA ALA A 158 8.99 -16.98 -47.04
C ALA A 158 7.57 -16.60 -46.62
N THR A 159 6.55 -17.06 -47.35
CA THR A 159 5.14 -16.83 -46.98
C THR A 159 4.77 -17.55 -45.69
N ARG A 160 5.18 -18.82 -45.52
CA ARG A 160 4.96 -19.57 -44.27
C ARG A 160 5.66 -18.92 -43.08
N ASP A 161 6.91 -18.50 -43.24
CA ASP A 161 7.67 -17.82 -42.20
C ASP A 161 7.01 -16.49 -41.80
N LEU A 162 6.46 -15.76 -42.77
CA LEU A 162 5.72 -14.53 -42.53
C LEU A 162 4.46 -14.80 -41.70
N GLU A 163 3.68 -15.82 -42.04
CA GLU A 163 2.49 -16.21 -41.28
C GLU A 163 2.85 -16.58 -39.84
N GLN A 164 3.91 -17.37 -39.64
CA GLN A 164 4.40 -17.72 -38.30
C GLN A 164 4.83 -16.48 -37.51
N ARG A 165 5.52 -15.52 -38.14
CA ARG A 165 5.91 -14.25 -37.50
C ARG A 165 4.69 -13.41 -37.12
N ARG A 166 3.67 -13.32 -37.98
CA ARG A 166 2.40 -12.63 -37.68
C ARG A 166 1.67 -13.27 -36.50
N GLN A 167 1.63 -14.60 -36.42
CA GLN A 167 1.06 -15.30 -35.26
C GLN A 167 1.86 -15.02 -33.99
N ARG A 168 3.20 -15.04 -34.07
CA ARG A 168 4.08 -14.71 -32.94
C ARG A 168 3.89 -13.26 -32.48
N LEU A 169 3.69 -12.33 -33.40
CA LEU A 169 3.42 -10.93 -33.13
C LEU A 169 2.12 -10.78 -32.32
N ARG A 170 1.01 -11.36 -32.81
CA ARG A 170 -0.28 -11.36 -32.12
C ARG A 170 -0.18 -11.93 -30.70
N ARG A 171 0.40 -13.13 -30.56
CA ARG A 171 0.62 -13.76 -29.24
C ARG A 171 1.49 -12.91 -28.29
N THR A 172 2.39 -12.09 -28.84
CA THR A 172 3.24 -11.20 -28.03
C THR A 172 2.49 -9.93 -27.63
N GLN A 173 1.62 -9.41 -28.50
CA GLN A 173 0.68 -8.32 -28.22
C GLN A 173 -0.29 -8.72 -27.10
N ASP A 174 -0.95 -9.88 -27.22
CA ASP A 174 -1.91 -10.35 -26.21
C ASP A 174 -1.27 -10.48 -24.82
N LYS A 175 -0.03 -10.98 -24.76
CA LYS A 175 0.76 -11.07 -23.52
C LYS A 175 1.16 -9.71 -22.95
N LEU A 176 1.38 -8.73 -23.82
CA LEU A 176 1.72 -7.37 -23.39
C LEU A 176 0.48 -6.72 -22.77
N ASP A 177 -0.67 -6.85 -23.42
CA ASP A 177 -1.95 -6.30 -22.97
C ASP A 177 -2.40 -6.93 -21.65
N SER A 178 -2.28 -8.27 -21.52
CA SER A 178 -2.57 -8.95 -20.26
C SER A 178 -1.67 -8.45 -19.13
N LEU A 179 -0.37 -8.27 -19.38
CA LEU A 179 0.58 -7.76 -18.40
C LEU A 179 0.29 -6.31 -18.01
N ILE A 180 -0.19 -5.48 -18.94
CA ILE A 180 -0.62 -4.10 -18.65
C ILE A 180 -1.82 -4.11 -17.71
N ALA A 181 -2.84 -4.93 -18.00
CA ALA A 181 -4.02 -5.08 -17.15
C ALA A 181 -3.65 -5.58 -15.74
N GLU A 182 -2.81 -6.61 -15.65
CA GLU A 182 -2.31 -7.10 -14.36
C GLU A 182 -1.53 -6.02 -13.58
N THR A 183 -0.68 -5.25 -14.27
CA THR A 183 0.06 -4.15 -13.63
C THR A 183 -0.87 -3.08 -13.08
N GLN A 184 -1.95 -2.76 -13.80
CA GLN A 184 -2.94 -1.79 -13.34
C GLN A 184 -3.71 -2.30 -12.12
N ALA A 185 -4.12 -3.58 -12.12
CA ALA A 185 -4.76 -4.20 -10.96
C ALA A 185 -3.82 -4.21 -9.74
N GLN A 186 -2.53 -4.50 -9.91
CA GLN A 186 -1.56 -4.44 -8.81
C GLN A 186 -1.35 -3.02 -8.28
N ARG A 187 -1.41 -1.99 -9.15
CA ARG A 187 -1.35 -0.59 -8.73
C ARG A 187 -2.55 -0.20 -7.88
N GLN A 188 -3.76 -0.60 -8.28
CA GLN A 188 -4.95 -0.34 -7.48
C GLN A 188 -4.83 -0.98 -6.10
N ASN A 189 -4.49 -2.26 -6.04
CA ASN A 189 -4.24 -2.96 -4.78
C ASN A 189 -3.16 -2.31 -3.91
N LEU A 190 -2.15 -1.68 -4.52
CA LEU A 190 -1.11 -0.95 -3.78
C LEU A 190 -1.69 0.32 -3.16
N THR A 191 -2.50 1.08 -3.91
CA THR A 191 -3.20 2.27 -3.40
C THR A 191 -4.07 1.91 -2.22
N ASP A 192 -4.90 0.86 -2.34
CA ASP A 192 -5.81 0.41 -1.28
C ASP A 192 -5.02 0.05 0.00
N LEU A 193 -3.89 -0.64 -0.13
CA LEU A 193 -3.02 -0.96 1.01
C LEU A 193 -2.37 0.29 1.64
N GLN A 194 -2.04 1.31 0.84
CA GLN A 194 -1.49 2.56 1.35
C GLN A 194 -2.55 3.36 2.11
N GLU A 195 -3.79 3.34 1.65
CA GLU A 195 -4.93 3.94 2.34
C GLU A 195 -5.20 3.22 3.67
N ASP A 196 -5.26 1.88 3.66
CA ASP A 196 -5.37 1.06 4.87
C ASP A 196 -4.27 1.39 5.89
N ARG A 197 -3.03 1.52 5.42
CA ARG A 197 -1.88 1.90 6.25
C ARG A 197 -2.10 3.28 6.85
N GLN A 198 -2.53 4.26 6.05
CA GLN A 198 -2.75 5.62 6.49
C GLN A 198 -3.85 5.71 7.56
N GLN A 199 -4.94 4.94 7.40
CA GLN A 199 -6.02 4.85 8.39
C GLN A 199 -5.55 4.24 9.71
N VAL A 200 -4.71 3.19 9.66
CA VAL A 200 -4.13 2.60 10.88
C VAL A 200 -3.24 3.61 11.59
N VAL A 201 -2.37 4.33 10.86
CA VAL A 201 -1.49 5.36 11.44
C VAL A 201 -2.28 6.52 12.06
N SER A 202 -3.31 7.02 11.36
CA SER A 202 -4.11 8.13 11.87
C SER A 202 -4.91 7.75 13.11
N SER A 203 -5.49 6.54 13.14
CA SER A 203 -6.23 6.04 14.30
C SER A 203 -5.33 5.85 15.53
N LEU A 204 -4.07 5.43 15.34
CA LEU A 204 -3.09 5.31 16.43
C LEU A 204 -2.70 6.67 16.99
N ARG A 205 -2.38 7.64 16.11
CA ARG A 205 -2.02 9.01 16.53
C ARG A 205 -3.14 9.68 17.34
N ALA A 206 -4.38 9.57 16.87
CA ALA A 206 -5.54 10.15 17.57
C ALA A 206 -5.78 9.54 18.96
N GLN A 207 -5.51 8.24 19.14
CA GLN A 207 -5.64 7.57 20.45
C GLN A 207 -4.55 8.03 21.43
N GLU A 208 -3.30 8.19 20.98
CA GLU A 208 -2.22 8.69 21.84
C GLU A 208 -2.43 10.16 22.26
N GLU A 209 -2.84 11.00 21.32
CA GLU A 209 -2.93 12.46 21.53
C GLU A 209 -4.08 12.86 22.46
N THR A 210 -5.16 12.10 22.51
CA THR A 210 -6.36 12.45 23.29
C THR A 210 -6.36 11.97 24.74
N LEU A 211 -5.70 10.84 25.05
CA LEU A 211 -5.81 10.18 26.36
C LEU A 211 -4.66 10.48 27.32
N LYS A 212 -3.41 10.53 26.83
CA LYS A 212 -2.23 10.86 27.65
C LYS A 212 -2.39 12.20 28.40
N PRO A 213 -2.73 13.33 27.74
CA PRO A 213 -2.84 14.61 28.44
C PRO A 213 -4.02 14.67 29.42
N LYS A 214 -5.14 13.97 29.13
CA LYS A 214 -6.30 13.91 30.02
C LYS A 214 -5.99 13.16 31.32
N LEU A 215 -5.26 12.05 31.23
CA LEU A 215 -4.82 11.28 32.40
C LEU A 215 -3.79 12.04 33.23
N GLU A 216 -2.85 12.74 32.60
CA GLU A 216 -1.88 13.57 33.33
C GLU A 216 -2.57 14.70 34.11
N LYS A 217 -3.54 15.39 33.50
CA LYS A 217 -4.32 16.42 34.19
C LYS A 217 -5.05 15.86 35.42
N LYS A 218 -5.74 14.71 35.27
CA LYS A 218 -6.44 14.04 36.37
C LYS A 218 -5.48 13.62 37.49
N ARG A 219 -4.31 13.06 37.15
CA ARG A 219 -3.28 12.68 38.14
C ARG A 219 -2.72 13.88 38.91
N LYS A 220 -2.47 15.01 38.22
CA LYS A 220 -2.05 16.26 38.87
C LYS A 220 -3.10 16.76 39.86
N SER A 221 -4.36 16.81 39.45
CA SER A 221 -5.46 17.20 40.32
C SER A 221 -5.64 16.26 41.52
N ALA A 222 -5.51 14.94 41.35
CA ALA A 222 -5.54 13.97 42.46
C ALA A 222 -4.42 14.26 43.48
N SER A 223 -3.19 14.45 43.00
CA SER A 223 -2.04 14.76 43.86
C SER A 223 -2.24 16.07 44.65
N GLU A 224 -2.81 17.10 44.03
CA GLU A 224 -3.14 18.37 44.70
C GLU A 224 -4.21 18.19 45.79
N LEU A 225 -5.27 17.44 45.50
CA LEU A 225 -6.32 17.09 46.46
C LEU A 225 -5.77 16.27 47.62
N GLU A 226 -4.86 15.31 47.38
CA GLU A 226 -4.20 14.53 48.43
C GLU A 226 -3.32 15.40 49.34
N LYS A 227 -2.59 16.36 48.77
CA LYS A 227 -1.81 17.33 49.57
C LYS A 227 -2.74 18.15 50.47
N ARG A 228 -3.81 18.72 49.92
CA ARG A 228 -4.81 19.46 50.71
C ARG A 228 -5.47 18.60 51.79
N MET A 229 -5.79 17.34 51.50
CA MET A 229 -6.38 16.42 52.48
C MET A 229 -5.40 16.13 53.62
N ARG A 230 -4.09 15.96 53.32
CA ARG A 230 -3.04 15.83 54.35
C ARG A 230 -2.94 17.08 55.23
N GLU A 231 -3.01 18.26 54.63
CA GLU A 231 -2.99 19.55 55.35
C GLU A 231 -4.20 19.72 56.27
N LEU A 232 -5.42 19.42 55.79
CA LEU A 232 -6.65 19.47 56.58
C LEU A 232 -6.61 18.49 57.76
N VAL A 233 -6.13 17.25 57.55
CA VAL A 233 -5.98 16.26 58.63
C VAL A 233 -4.93 16.71 59.65
N ALA A 234 -3.81 17.29 59.20
CA ALA A 234 -2.79 17.81 60.10
C ALA A 234 -3.30 19.01 60.90
N ALA A 235 -4.10 19.90 60.29
CA ALA A 235 -4.72 21.05 60.95
C ALA A 235 -5.77 20.61 61.99
N GLU A 236 -6.62 19.63 61.67
CA GLU A 236 -7.56 19.03 62.63
C GLU A 236 -6.81 18.39 63.81
N ARG A 237 -5.75 17.61 63.56
CA ARG A 237 -4.95 16.99 64.62
C ARG A 237 -4.28 18.03 65.53
N LYS A 238 -3.72 19.10 64.97
CA LYS A 238 -3.12 20.20 65.74
C LYS A 238 -4.15 20.96 66.57
N ARG A 239 -5.34 21.23 66.01
CA ARG A 239 -6.45 21.89 66.74
C ARG A 239 -7.02 20.98 67.84
N ALA A 240 -7.19 19.69 67.58
CA ALA A 240 -7.63 18.72 68.58
C ALA A 240 -6.62 18.55 69.72
N ALA A 241 -5.32 18.54 69.42
CA ALA A 241 -4.27 18.52 70.44
C ALA A 241 -4.21 19.82 71.26
N GLY A 242 -4.42 20.97 70.62
CA GLY A 242 -4.54 22.27 71.28
C GLY A 242 -5.78 22.38 72.17
N ASP A 243 -6.94 21.89 71.71
CA ASP A 243 -8.18 21.82 72.48
C ASP A 243 -8.07 20.86 73.66
N ALA A 244 -7.40 19.71 73.49
CA ALA A 244 -7.11 18.77 74.57
C ALA A 244 -6.18 19.38 75.62
N ALA A 245 -5.08 20.02 75.21
CA ALA A 245 -4.17 20.72 76.10
C ALA A 245 -4.84 21.90 76.83
N SER A 246 -5.76 22.60 76.16
CA SER A 246 -6.55 23.68 76.77
C SER A 246 -7.57 23.15 77.78
N ARG A 247 -8.18 21.98 77.52
CA ARG A 247 -9.09 21.29 78.45
C ARG A 247 -8.36 20.71 79.65
N GLU A 248 -7.13 20.21 79.49
CA GLU A 248 -6.30 19.75 80.61
C GLU A 248 -5.88 20.92 81.51
N ARG A 249 -5.43 22.03 80.93
CA ARG A 249 -5.13 23.28 81.68
C ARG A 249 -6.36 23.84 82.42
N PHE A 250 -7.55 23.71 81.83
CA PHE A 250 -8.80 24.15 82.48
C PHE A 250 -9.22 23.23 83.64
N LYS A 251 -8.88 21.94 83.58
CA LYS A 251 -9.11 20.98 84.67
C LYS A 251 -8.13 21.20 85.83
N GLU A 252 -6.85 21.41 85.53
CA GLU A 252 -5.81 21.71 86.54
C GLU A 252 -6.12 23.01 87.31
N CYS A 253 -6.62 24.04 86.62
CA CYS A 253 -7.02 25.31 87.25
C CYS A 253 -8.31 25.18 88.10
N ARG A 254 -9.14 24.17 87.85
CA ARG A 254 -10.37 23.90 88.61
C ARG A 254 -10.13 22.99 89.83
N THR A 255 -9.05 22.22 89.85
CA THR A 255 -8.62 21.39 90.99
C THR A 255 -7.68 22.12 91.96
N ALA A 256 -7.24 23.34 91.63
CA ALA A 256 -6.34 24.16 92.45
C ALA A 256 -7.06 25.24 93.29
N LYS A 257 -8.35 25.07 93.57
CA LYS A 257 -9.19 25.98 94.37
C LYS A 257 -9.93 25.19 95.44
#